data_AF-A0A814NJL9-F1
#
_entry.id   AF-A0A814NJL9-F1
#
_cell.length_a   1.000
_cell.length_b   1.000
_cell.length_c   1.000
_cell.angle_alpha   90.00
_cell.angle_beta   90.00
_cell.angle_gamma   90.00
#
_symmetry.space_group_name_H-M   'P 1'
#
loop_
_entity.id
_entity.type
_entity.pdbx_description
1 polymer ?
#
loop_
_entity_poly.entity_id
_entity_poly.type
_entity_poly.pdbx_seq_one_letter_code
_entity_poly.pdbx_strand_id
1 'polypeptide(L)'
;MLAILVYIMVFLQLFKSYELCPLEYYVIDENHSYCSQPYPNVVDLPISSSERTAILRIHNHERRLVRGTNIEKMYWNDDLAEIALRYARRCEFDHDKASQRSVPRIPLSTGQNLAMGYDNWTQAIGGWIEEKEHYIHGYPATGIVAHYTQMIWHSAVLVGCAATMCPPSGIFDMKWPFYVCNYVTGQLNSNLYRPYDQGIEDRPLNDCHGKVCLYNGTLDLKTCQCQCSTYATGSQCEHLNCSILPPCYYQSPESCIAVNVPLECPRLCGLCDRYEVLKQVYGKANLAPNTPAIKMLRTTTITTTTSSTKRKPAGRKMKTNSQKQPRKLSLITHPSTVIASNSCNYLSLSIGPYLLHSLMIIIVTLKSF
;
A
#
# COMPACT_ATOMS: atom_id res chain seq x y z
N MET A 1 -23.26 -30.32 29.00
CA MET A 1 -23.13 -30.25 27.52
C MET A 1 -23.34 -28.85 26.95
N LEU A 2 -24.46 -28.15 27.24
CA LEU A 2 -24.72 -26.81 26.69
C LEU A 2 -23.63 -25.77 27.03
N ALA A 3 -23.15 -25.74 28.28
CA ALA A 3 -22.10 -24.81 28.70
C ALA A 3 -20.74 -25.04 28.00
N ILE A 4 -20.41 -26.30 27.68
CA ILE A 4 -19.19 -26.65 26.95
C ILE A 4 -19.33 -26.25 25.48
N LEU A 5 -20.51 -26.40 24.87
CA LEU A 5 -20.78 -25.93 23.51
C LEU A 5 -20.75 -24.40 23.41
N VAL A 6 -21.30 -23.68 24.40
CA VAL A 6 -21.19 -22.22 24.48
C VAL A 6 -19.74 -21.78 24.69
N TYR A 7 -18.99 -22.45 25.58
CA TYR A 7 -17.57 -22.17 25.78
C TYR A 7 -16.76 -22.41 24.51
N ILE A 8 -16.95 -23.54 23.81
CA ILE A 8 -16.30 -23.84 22.53
C ILE A 8 -16.71 -22.83 21.46
N MET A 9 -17.98 -22.41 21.38
CA MET A 9 -18.40 -21.39 20.42
C MET A 9 -17.82 -20.01 20.73
N VAL A 10 -17.76 -19.61 22.00
CA VAL A 10 -17.11 -18.36 22.44
C VAL A 10 -15.61 -18.43 22.20
N PHE A 11 -14.96 -19.54 22.50
CA PHE A 11 -13.53 -19.76 22.23
C PHE A 11 -13.26 -19.75 20.72
N LEU A 12 -14.07 -20.43 19.91
CA LEU A 12 -13.95 -20.42 18.44
C LEU A 12 -14.28 -19.03 17.84
N GLN A 13 -15.17 -18.25 18.45
CA GLN A 13 -15.43 -16.86 18.07
C GLN A 13 -14.26 -15.94 18.42
N LEU A 14 -13.64 -16.12 19.59
CA LEU A 14 -12.42 -15.41 20.02
C LEU A 14 -11.21 -15.80 19.14
N PHE A 15 -11.13 -17.04 18.67
CA PHE A 15 -10.12 -17.49 17.70
C PHE A 15 -10.42 -17.04 16.26
N LYS A 16 -11.68 -16.79 15.90
CA LYS A 16 -12.06 -16.27 14.57
C LYS A 16 -11.63 -14.82 14.33
N SER A 17 -11.33 -14.06 15.39
CA SER A 17 -10.97 -12.64 15.32
C SER A 17 -9.46 -12.37 15.40
N TYR A 18 -8.64 -13.35 15.78
CA TYR A 18 -7.18 -13.23 15.69
C TYR A 18 -6.71 -13.94 14.44
N GLU A 19 -6.74 -13.24 13.30
CA GLU A 19 -5.73 -13.54 12.29
C GLU A 19 -4.38 -13.30 12.97
N LEU A 20 -3.70 -14.38 13.34
CA LEU A 20 -2.36 -14.26 13.91
C LEU A 20 -1.51 -13.45 12.95
N CYS A 21 -1.01 -12.32 13.44
CA CYS A 21 -0.02 -11.48 12.78
C CYS A 21 1.09 -12.37 12.21
N PRO A 22 1.23 -12.48 10.87
CA PRO A 22 2.27 -13.33 10.30
C PRO A 22 3.64 -12.83 10.76
N LEU A 23 4.50 -13.78 11.13
CA LEU A 23 5.82 -13.47 11.72
C LEU A 23 6.62 -12.51 10.84
N GLU A 24 6.49 -12.61 9.51
CA GLU A 24 7.17 -11.74 8.54
C GLU A 24 6.82 -10.25 8.67
N TYR A 25 5.62 -9.90 9.13
CA TYR A 25 5.23 -8.51 9.39
C TYR A 25 5.62 -8.09 10.81
N TYR A 26 5.43 -8.98 11.80
CA TYR A 26 5.78 -8.74 13.20
C TYR A 26 7.26 -8.38 13.39
N VAL A 27 8.16 -9.09 12.70
CA VAL A 27 9.61 -8.86 12.83
C VAL A 27 10.05 -7.52 12.21
N ILE A 28 9.21 -6.89 11.39
CA ILE A 28 9.51 -5.56 10.82
C ILE A 28 9.16 -4.47 11.81
N ASP A 29 7.97 -4.57 12.39
CA ASP A 29 7.46 -3.67 13.42
C ASP A 29 6.44 -4.45 14.26
N GLU A 30 6.60 -4.47 15.58
CA GLU A 30 5.64 -5.16 16.46
C GLU A 30 4.23 -4.54 16.38
N ASN A 31 4.14 -3.27 15.97
CA ASN A 31 2.91 -2.52 15.75
C ASN A 31 2.56 -2.41 14.26
N HIS A 32 3.06 -3.33 13.43
CA HIS A 32 2.78 -3.31 11.99
C HIS A 32 1.27 -3.27 11.70
N SER A 33 0.87 -2.49 10.70
CA SER A 33 -0.54 -2.27 10.35
C SER A 33 -1.25 -3.55 9.97
N TYR A 34 -0.55 -4.49 9.32
CA TYR A 34 -1.05 -5.86 9.08
C TYR A 34 -1.53 -6.57 10.37
N CYS A 35 -0.88 -6.27 11.49
CA CYS A 35 -1.09 -6.91 12.79
C CYS A 35 -2.07 -6.13 13.68
N SER A 36 -2.60 -5.02 13.18
CA SER A 36 -3.54 -4.18 13.91
C SER A 36 -4.88 -4.87 14.09
N GLN A 37 -5.49 -4.64 15.26
CA GLN A 37 -6.87 -5.05 15.52
C GLN A 37 -7.83 -4.09 14.80
N PRO A 38 -8.90 -4.62 14.18
CA PRO A 38 -9.90 -3.77 13.54
C PRO A 38 -10.72 -3.01 14.59
N TYR A 39 -11.16 -1.81 14.24
CA TYR A 39 -12.15 -1.07 15.02
C TYR A 39 -13.50 -1.83 15.02
N PRO A 40 -14.28 -1.82 16.12
CA PRO A 40 -15.55 -2.54 16.17
C PRO A 40 -16.54 -2.10 15.08
N ASN A 41 -17.25 -3.06 14.49
CA ASN A 41 -18.36 -2.82 13.54
C ASN A 41 -17.97 -2.09 12.24
N VAL A 42 -16.70 -2.16 11.83
CA VAL A 42 -16.28 -1.72 10.50
C VAL A 42 -16.81 -2.63 9.40
N VAL A 43 -17.00 -2.07 8.20
CA VAL A 43 -17.41 -2.81 7.01
C VAL A 43 -16.42 -2.52 5.89
N ASP A 44 -15.68 -3.53 5.44
CA ASP A 44 -14.79 -3.36 4.28
C ASP A 44 -15.59 -2.93 3.05
N LEU A 45 -15.00 -2.08 2.23
CA LEU A 45 -15.53 -1.67 0.93
C LEU A 45 -14.68 -2.35 -0.16
N PRO A 46 -15.10 -3.51 -0.69
CA PRO A 46 -14.29 -4.29 -1.62
C PRO A 46 -14.00 -3.51 -2.90
N ILE A 47 -12.74 -3.52 -3.32
CA ILE A 47 -12.33 -2.92 -4.59
C ILE A 47 -12.58 -3.92 -5.72
N SER A 48 -13.50 -3.58 -6.62
CA SER A 48 -13.74 -4.36 -7.84
C SER A 48 -12.55 -4.28 -8.81
N SER A 49 -12.45 -5.23 -9.74
CA SER A 49 -11.42 -5.18 -10.80
C SER A 49 -11.49 -3.90 -11.64
N SER A 50 -12.70 -3.35 -11.85
CA SER A 50 -12.90 -2.07 -12.51
C SER A 50 -12.38 -0.89 -11.70
N GLU A 51 -12.58 -0.88 -10.39
CA GLU A 51 -12.05 0.18 -9.50
C GLU A 51 -10.54 0.10 -9.41
N ARG A 52 -9.95 -1.08 -9.22
CA ARG A 52 -8.49 -1.28 -9.29
C ARG A 52 -7.91 -0.73 -10.59
N THR A 53 -8.57 -1.01 -11.71
CA THR A 53 -8.18 -0.48 -13.03
C THR A 53 -8.32 1.04 -13.09
N ALA A 54 -9.40 1.61 -12.54
CA ALA A 54 -9.62 3.05 -12.50
C ALA A 54 -8.58 3.77 -11.65
N ILE A 55 -8.26 3.25 -10.46
CA ILE A 55 -7.22 3.75 -9.56
C ILE A 55 -5.89 3.83 -10.32
N LEU A 56 -5.42 2.71 -10.89
CA LEU A 56 -4.18 2.69 -11.68
C LEU A 56 -4.23 3.61 -12.90
N ARG A 57 -5.37 3.67 -13.59
CA ARG A 57 -5.53 4.50 -14.79
C ARG A 57 -5.40 5.99 -14.45
N ILE A 58 -6.01 6.43 -13.35
CA ILE A 58 -5.97 7.82 -12.88
C ILE A 58 -4.54 8.19 -12.44
N HIS A 59 -3.90 7.36 -11.60
CA HIS A 59 -2.50 7.57 -11.20
C HIS A 59 -1.58 7.70 -12.42
N ASN A 60 -1.64 6.73 -13.33
CA ASN A 60 -0.82 6.76 -14.53
C ASN A 60 -1.20 7.87 -15.52
N HIS A 61 -2.42 8.42 -15.44
CA HIS A 61 -2.79 9.59 -16.22
C HIS A 61 -2.07 10.83 -15.71
N GLU A 62 -2.14 11.13 -14.41
CA GLU A 62 -1.43 12.28 -13.83
C GLU A 62 0.09 12.17 -14.02
N ARG A 63 0.65 10.96 -13.85
CA ARG A 63 2.07 10.69 -14.12
C ARG A 63 2.46 10.97 -15.59
N ARG A 64 1.56 10.80 -16.55
CA ARG A 64 1.82 11.14 -17.96
C ARG A 64 1.73 12.64 -18.24
N LEU A 65 0.97 13.38 -17.46
CA LEU A 65 0.79 14.82 -17.66
C LEU A 65 2.02 15.62 -17.21
N VAL A 66 2.86 15.05 -16.36
CA VAL A 66 4.11 15.69 -15.96
C VAL A 66 5.23 15.37 -16.96
N ARG A 67 6.07 16.37 -17.23
CA ARG A 67 7.20 16.23 -18.16
C ARG A 67 8.39 15.62 -17.42
N GLY A 68 8.24 14.40 -16.90
CA GLY A 68 9.27 13.72 -16.12
C GLY A 68 10.14 12.77 -16.94
N THR A 69 11.46 12.82 -16.80
CA THR A 69 12.37 11.90 -17.52
C THR A 69 12.57 10.56 -16.82
N ASN A 70 12.36 10.52 -15.50
CA ASN A 70 12.57 9.35 -14.66
C ASN A 70 11.25 8.79 -14.08
N ILE A 71 10.09 9.22 -14.62
CA ILE A 71 8.80 8.77 -14.13
C ILE A 71 8.39 7.43 -14.76
N GLU A 72 8.07 6.46 -13.91
CA GLU A 72 7.66 5.12 -14.33
C GLU A 72 6.16 4.93 -14.32
N LYS A 73 5.66 3.97 -15.09
CA LYS A 73 4.30 3.48 -15.00
C LYS A 73 4.11 2.73 -13.69
N MET A 74 3.08 3.11 -12.96
CA MET A 74 2.68 2.53 -11.69
C MET A 74 1.87 1.25 -11.89
N TYR A 75 2.13 0.25 -11.07
CA TYR A 75 1.53 -1.08 -11.08
C TYR A 75 0.86 -1.39 -9.74
N TRP A 76 -0.13 -2.28 -9.78
CA TRP A 76 -0.83 -2.69 -8.56
C TRP A 76 -0.03 -3.76 -7.82
N ASN A 77 0.01 -3.65 -6.49
CA ASN A 77 0.61 -4.65 -5.61
C ASN A 77 -0.41 -5.06 -4.53
N ASP A 78 -0.67 -6.37 -4.44
CA ASP A 78 -1.69 -6.92 -3.55
C ASP A 78 -1.23 -6.92 -2.08
N ASP A 79 0.08 -7.04 -1.79
CA ASP A 79 0.60 -6.93 -0.41
C ASP A 79 0.36 -5.51 0.16
N LEU A 80 0.61 -4.47 -0.64
CA LEU A 80 0.30 -3.08 -0.27
C LEU A 80 -1.19 -2.86 -0.02
N ALA A 81 -2.05 -3.49 -0.82
CA ALA A 81 -3.50 -3.38 -0.69
C ALA A 81 -4.00 -4.08 0.59
N GLU A 82 -3.45 -5.24 0.93
CA GLU A 82 -3.80 -5.94 2.17
C GLU A 82 -3.35 -5.14 3.40
N ILE A 83 -2.12 -4.59 3.40
CA ILE A 83 -1.65 -3.71 4.47
C ILE A 83 -2.55 -2.46 4.59
N ALA A 84 -2.93 -1.86 3.47
CA ALA A 84 -3.84 -0.72 3.44
C ALA A 84 -5.22 -1.08 4.01
N LEU A 85 -5.73 -2.28 3.75
CA LEU A 85 -7.02 -2.75 4.29
C LEU A 85 -6.95 -2.91 5.81
N ARG A 86 -5.87 -3.52 6.30
CA ARG A 86 -5.63 -3.69 7.74
C ARG A 86 -5.55 -2.35 8.45
N TYR A 87 -4.90 -1.37 7.82
CA TYR A 87 -4.85 -0.01 8.33
C TYR A 87 -6.23 0.69 8.29
N ALA A 88 -6.94 0.64 7.16
CA ALA A 88 -8.25 1.26 7.00
C ALA A 88 -9.28 0.77 8.03
N ARG A 89 -9.19 -0.51 8.44
CA ARG A 89 -10.02 -1.10 9.49
C ARG A 89 -9.82 -0.47 10.88
N ARG A 90 -8.75 0.27 11.13
CA ARG A 90 -8.54 0.99 12.40
C ARG A 90 -9.44 2.22 12.53
N CYS A 91 -9.93 2.76 11.43
CA CYS A 91 -10.75 3.98 11.40
C CYS A 91 -10.09 5.17 12.11
N GLU A 92 -8.76 5.28 11.98
CA GLU A 92 -7.94 6.37 12.47
C GLU A 92 -7.48 7.18 11.26
N PHE A 93 -7.96 8.42 11.12
CA PHE A 93 -7.54 9.32 10.05
C PHE A 93 -6.23 10.03 10.44
N ASP A 94 -5.17 9.24 10.55
CA ASP A 94 -3.79 9.69 10.74
C ASP A 94 -2.88 8.76 9.92
N HIS A 95 -1.58 9.02 9.85
CA HIS A 95 -0.62 8.13 9.20
C HIS A 95 0.05 7.19 10.21
N ASP A 96 0.16 5.91 9.85
CA ASP A 96 1.06 4.98 10.53
C ASP A 96 2.54 5.33 10.28
N LYS A 97 3.47 4.63 10.93
CA LYS A 97 4.90 4.76 10.60
C LYS A 97 5.20 4.04 9.28
N ALA A 98 6.21 4.50 8.55
CA ALA A 98 6.65 3.83 7.31
C ALA A 98 7.04 2.35 7.56
N SER A 99 7.61 2.03 8.73
CA SER A 99 7.90 0.65 9.17
C SER A 99 6.63 -0.19 9.34
N GLN A 100 5.53 0.42 9.78
CA GLN A 100 4.26 -0.27 10.05
C GLN A 100 3.48 -0.60 8.79
N ARG A 101 3.80 0.02 7.65
CA ARG A 101 3.21 -0.28 6.34
C ARG A 101 4.22 -0.86 5.34
N SER A 102 5.35 -1.34 5.82
CA SER A 102 6.40 -1.91 4.97
C SER A 102 6.03 -3.30 4.47
N VAL A 103 6.38 -3.62 3.22
CA VAL A 103 6.17 -4.97 2.68
C VAL A 103 7.41 -5.84 2.98
N PRO A 104 7.28 -7.02 3.61
CA PRO A 104 8.43 -7.84 4.01
C PRO A 104 9.41 -8.17 2.88
N ARG A 105 8.89 -8.39 1.68
CA ARG A 105 9.67 -8.74 0.49
C ARG A 105 10.17 -7.53 -0.31
N ILE A 106 9.77 -6.32 0.09
CA ILE A 106 10.14 -5.06 -0.57
C ILE A 106 10.61 -4.09 0.52
N PRO A 107 11.86 -4.23 1.01
CA PRO A 107 12.41 -3.44 2.11
C PRO A 107 12.78 -2.01 1.65
N LEU A 108 11.81 -1.32 1.06
CA LEU A 108 11.88 0.08 0.67
C LEU A 108 10.84 0.87 1.46
N SER A 109 11.08 2.17 1.63
CA SER A 109 10.09 3.05 2.26
C SER A 109 8.76 2.97 1.55
N THR A 110 7.70 2.82 2.33
CA THR A 110 6.33 2.83 1.82
C THR A 110 5.68 4.18 2.16
N GLY A 111 5.13 4.86 1.15
CA GLY A 111 4.33 6.07 1.28
C GLY A 111 2.87 5.75 1.51
N GLN A 112 2.07 6.76 1.84
CA GLN A 112 0.64 6.59 2.08
C GLN A 112 -0.12 7.86 1.73
N ASN A 113 -1.25 7.71 1.03
CA ASN A 113 -2.25 8.75 0.89
C ASN A 113 -3.54 8.28 1.56
N LEU A 114 -4.21 9.21 2.23
CA LEU A 114 -5.44 8.98 2.96
C LEU A 114 -6.54 9.90 2.42
N ALA A 115 -7.77 9.41 2.37
CA ALA A 115 -8.94 10.21 2.07
C ALA A 115 -10.12 9.69 2.88
N MET A 116 -11.05 10.57 3.25
CA MET A 116 -12.24 10.20 4.01
C MET A 116 -13.48 10.94 3.53
N GLY A 117 -14.65 10.34 3.69
CA GLY A 117 -15.94 10.99 3.43
C GLY A 117 -16.37 11.11 1.97
N TYR A 118 -15.57 10.60 1.02
CA TYR A 118 -15.93 10.57 -0.40
C TYR A 118 -16.86 9.40 -0.74
N ASP A 119 -17.66 9.53 -1.80
CA ASP A 119 -18.61 8.46 -2.19
C ASP A 119 -17.92 7.26 -2.85
N ASN A 120 -16.80 7.50 -3.53
CA ASN A 120 -16.09 6.48 -4.32
C ASN A 120 -14.63 6.85 -4.57
N TRP A 121 -13.85 5.88 -5.06
CA TRP A 121 -12.44 6.02 -5.40
C TRP A 121 -12.11 7.16 -6.37
N THR A 122 -13.00 7.45 -7.34
CA THR A 122 -12.73 8.52 -8.31
C THR A 122 -12.77 9.89 -7.63
N GLN A 123 -13.71 10.10 -6.70
CA GLN A 123 -13.77 11.33 -5.92
C GLN A 123 -12.62 11.40 -4.90
N ALA A 124 -12.32 10.31 -4.20
CA ALA A 124 -11.23 10.26 -3.23
C ALA A 124 -9.86 10.60 -3.85
N ILE A 125 -9.54 9.99 -5.00
CA ILE A 125 -8.33 10.32 -5.76
C ILE A 125 -8.43 11.72 -6.37
N GLY A 126 -9.63 12.15 -6.77
CA GLY A 126 -9.89 13.52 -7.21
C GLY A 126 -9.46 14.56 -6.18
N GLY A 127 -9.78 14.36 -4.91
CA GLY A 127 -9.34 15.24 -3.82
C GLY A 127 -7.81 15.30 -3.68
N TRP A 128 -7.09 14.20 -3.91
CA TRP A 128 -5.63 14.23 -3.96
C TRP A 128 -5.11 14.99 -5.18
N ILE A 129 -5.81 14.94 -6.32
CA ILE A 129 -5.42 15.64 -7.55
C ILE A 129 -5.66 17.14 -7.45
N GLU A 130 -6.67 17.60 -6.71
CA GLU A 130 -6.98 19.03 -6.55
C GLU A 130 -5.77 19.82 -6.05
N GLU A 131 -4.94 19.23 -5.19
CA GLU A 131 -3.68 19.81 -4.70
C GLU A 131 -2.70 20.24 -5.81
N LYS A 132 -2.86 19.71 -7.04
CA LYS A 132 -2.13 20.13 -8.24
C LYS A 132 -2.23 21.64 -8.47
N GLU A 133 -3.32 22.29 -8.07
CA GLU A 133 -3.49 23.74 -8.22
C GLU A 133 -2.48 24.56 -7.41
N HIS A 134 -1.91 23.97 -6.36
CA HIS A 134 -0.91 24.58 -5.49
C HIS A 134 0.53 24.13 -5.82
N TYR A 135 0.69 23.30 -6.84
CA TYR A 135 1.96 22.67 -7.18
C TYR A 135 2.56 23.26 -8.46
N ILE A 136 3.79 23.76 -8.34
CA ILE A 136 4.64 24.12 -9.48
C ILE A 136 5.99 23.45 -9.27
N HIS A 137 6.45 22.66 -10.26
CA HIS A 137 7.71 21.91 -10.15
C HIS A 137 8.88 22.84 -9.82
N GLY A 138 9.61 22.50 -8.76
CA GLY A 138 10.80 23.22 -8.31
C GLY A 138 10.56 24.50 -7.53
N TYR A 139 9.30 24.92 -7.35
CA TYR A 139 8.91 26.09 -6.56
C TYR A 139 8.22 25.67 -5.25
N PRO A 140 8.29 26.50 -4.20
CA PRO A 140 7.49 26.28 -2.99
C PRO A 140 5.99 26.21 -3.31
N ALA A 141 5.29 25.28 -2.66
CA ALA A 141 3.86 25.17 -2.80
C ALA A 141 3.12 26.35 -2.15
N THR A 142 1.94 26.68 -2.69
CA THR A 142 1.04 27.68 -2.12
C THR A 142 0.00 27.10 -1.18
N GLY A 143 0.06 25.78 -0.92
CA GLY A 143 -0.92 25.01 -0.15
C GLY A 143 -0.42 23.58 0.08
N ILE A 144 -1.33 22.67 0.42
CA ILE A 144 -1.01 21.25 0.56
C ILE A 144 -0.80 20.65 -0.83
N VAL A 145 0.32 19.92 -1.01
CA VAL A 145 0.67 19.25 -2.27
C VAL A 145 1.08 17.80 -2.10
N ALA A 146 1.12 17.31 -0.86
CA ALA A 146 1.78 16.07 -0.50
C ALA A 146 1.10 14.82 -1.08
N HIS A 147 -0.24 14.82 -1.22
CA HIS A 147 -0.95 13.71 -1.83
C HIS A 147 -0.70 13.67 -3.33
N TYR A 148 -0.78 14.84 -4.00
CA TYR A 148 -0.51 14.92 -5.44
C TYR A 148 0.93 14.54 -5.77
N THR A 149 1.92 15.07 -5.02
CA THR A 149 3.33 14.77 -5.26
C THR A 149 3.65 13.29 -5.07
N GLN A 150 2.96 12.59 -4.17
CA GLN A 150 3.13 11.14 -3.98
C GLN A 150 2.60 10.36 -5.19
N MET A 151 1.49 10.79 -5.79
CA MET A 151 0.94 10.15 -7.01
C MET A 151 1.92 10.25 -8.19
N ILE A 152 2.61 11.39 -8.31
CA ILE A 152 3.59 11.67 -9.38
C ILE A 152 5.05 11.42 -8.97
N TRP A 153 5.28 10.80 -7.81
CA TRP A 153 6.62 10.53 -7.30
C TRP A 153 7.36 9.55 -8.21
N HIS A 154 8.54 9.91 -8.70
CA HIS A 154 9.22 9.18 -9.77
C HIS A 154 9.41 7.70 -9.43
N SER A 155 9.86 7.39 -8.21
CA SER A 155 10.14 6.04 -7.73
C SER A 155 8.93 5.33 -7.10
N ALA A 156 7.74 5.94 -7.11
CA ALA A 156 6.50 5.26 -6.70
C ALA A 156 5.97 4.38 -7.85
N VAL A 157 6.54 3.18 -7.98
CA VAL A 157 6.25 2.24 -9.07
C VAL A 157 5.14 1.25 -8.71
N LEU A 158 4.91 1.02 -7.41
CA LEU A 158 3.86 0.12 -6.93
C LEU A 158 2.85 0.88 -6.06
N VAL A 159 1.58 0.53 -6.20
CA VAL A 159 0.49 1.02 -5.34
C VAL A 159 -0.45 -0.12 -4.96
N GLY A 160 -0.94 -0.10 -3.73
CA GLY A 160 -2.04 -0.96 -3.31
C GLY A 160 -2.97 -0.16 -2.40
N CYS A 161 -4.27 -0.29 -2.62
CA CYS A 161 -5.26 0.51 -1.93
C CYS A 161 -6.36 -0.35 -1.33
N ALA A 162 -7.03 0.20 -0.31
CA ALA A 162 -8.19 -0.39 0.33
C ALA A 162 -9.11 0.69 0.89
N ALA A 163 -10.36 0.32 1.12
CA ALA A 163 -11.32 1.21 1.75
C ALA A 163 -12.17 0.45 2.77
N THR A 164 -12.55 1.16 3.83
CA THR A 164 -13.39 0.65 4.92
C THR A 164 -14.44 1.69 5.27
N MET A 165 -15.69 1.28 5.42
CA MET A 165 -16.75 2.08 6.00
C MET A 165 -16.61 2.06 7.52
N CYS A 166 -16.21 3.20 8.07
CA CYS A 166 -16.01 3.41 9.50
C CYS A 166 -17.33 3.77 10.20
N PRO A 167 -17.53 3.33 11.45
CA PRO A 167 -18.67 3.76 12.25
C PRO A 167 -18.59 5.25 12.61
N PRO A 168 -19.69 5.85 13.09
CA PRO A 168 -19.65 7.18 13.67
C PRO A 168 -18.54 7.30 14.72
N SER A 169 -17.89 8.45 14.75
CA SER A 169 -16.80 8.76 15.66
C SER A 169 -16.96 10.19 16.19
N GLY A 170 -16.07 10.63 17.09
CA GLY A 170 -16.09 12.02 17.55
C GLY A 170 -15.88 13.07 16.45
N ILE A 171 -15.48 12.66 15.24
CA ILE A 171 -15.27 13.52 14.06
C ILE A 171 -16.50 13.50 13.13
N PHE A 172 -17.21 12.38 13.06
CA PHE A 172 -18.36 12.19 12.17
C PHE A 172 -19.53 11.55 12.90
N ASP A 173 -20.68 12.23 12.91
CA ASP A 173 -21.93 11.70 13.48
C ASP A 173 -22.54 10.55 12.65
N MET A 174 -22.01 10.31 11.44
CA MET A 174 -22.44 9.26 10.53
C MET A 174 -21.29 8.32 10.19
N LYS A 175 -21.62 7.17 9.60
CA LYS A 175 -20.62 6.30 8.98
C LYS A 175 -19.89 7.06 7.88
N TRP A 176 -18.58 6.84 7.76
CA TRP A 176 -17.73 7.55 6.82
C TRP A 176 -16.79 6.56 6.11
N PRO A 177 -16.68 6.61 4.77
CA PRO A 177 -15.68 5.83 4.05
C PRO A 177 -14.28 6.35 4.36
N PHE A 178 -13.35 5.44 4.68
CA PHE A 178 -11.92 5.70 4.81
C PHE A 178 -11.16 5.00 3.70
N TYR A 179 -10.40 5.75 2.91
CA TYR A 179 -9.63 5.29 1.76
C TYR A 179 -8.14 5.40 2.07
N VAL A 180 -7.41 4.32 1.84
CA VAL A 180 -5.97 4.22 2.07
C VAL A 180 -5.31 3.69 0.81
N CYS A 181 -4.30 4.40 0.30
CA CYS A 181 -3.38 3.87 -0.71
C CYS A 181 -1.95 3.90 -0.17
N ASN A 182 -1.28 2.75 -0.19
CA ASN A 182 0.14 2.63 0.12
C ASN A 182 0.96 2.56 -1.17
N TYR A 183 2.15 3.17 -1.18
CA TYR A 183 3.01 3.31 -2.36
C TYR A 183 4.42 2.81 -2.09
N VAL A 184 5.02 2.06 -3.01
CA VAL A 184 6.46 1.84 -3.01
C VAL A 184 7.09 2.56 -4.18
N THR A 185 7.99 3.54 -3.99
CA THR A 185 8.44 4.10 -2.70
C THR A 185 7.59 5.27 -2.20
N GLY A 186 7.65 5.54 -0.90
CA GLY A 186 7.17 6.79 -0.31
C GLY A 186 8.03 7.99 -0.70
N GLN A 187 7.40 9.16 -0.80
CA GLN A 187 8.09 10.42 -1.06
C GLN A 187 8.94 10.89 0.13
N LEU A 188 9.99 11.66 -0.16
CA LEU A 188 10.87 12.26 0.85
C LEU A 188 10.52 13.75 1.04
N ASN A 189 10.37 14.18 2.28
CA ASN A 189 10.05 15.59 2.61
C ASN A 189 11.07 16.58 2.04
N SER A 190 12.35 16.20 1.97
CA SER A 190 13.43 17.03 1.44
C SER A 190 13.30 17.33 -0.06
N ASN A 191 12.46 16.60 -0.79
CA ASN A 191 12.33 16.73 -2.23
C ASN A 191 10.87 16.78 -2.71
N LEU A 192 9.97 17.24 -1.84
CA LEU A 192 8.53 17.34 -2.10
C LEU A 192 8.21 18.14 -3.38
N TYR A 193 8.94 19.23 -3.64
CA TYR A 193 8.68 20.11 -4.78
C TYR A 193 9.34 19.67 -6.09
N ARG A 194 10.25 18.67 -6.07
CA ARG A 194 10.84 18.06 -7.28
C ARG A 194 10.68 16.54 -7.25
N PRO A 195 9.43 16.04 -7.35
CA PRO A 195 9.10 14.61 -7.28
C PRO A 195 9.60 13.79 -8.48
N TYR A 196 10.17 14.42 -9.50
CA TYR A 196 10.74 13.80 -10.69
C TYR A 196 11.77 14.73 -11.35
N ASP A 197 12.58 14.16 -12.25
CA ASP A 197 13.53 14.90 -13.08
C ASP A 197 12.79 15.59 -14.23
N GLN A 198 12.82 16.92 -14.27
CA GLN A 198 12.11 17.71 -15.27
C GLN A 198 12.76 17.55 -16.65
N GLY A 199 11.97 17.16 -17.64
CA GLY A 199 12.29 17.10 -19.05
C GLY A 199 11.68 18.24 -19.86
N ILE A 200 12.12 18.34 -21.11
CA ILE A 200 11.71 19.39 -22.08
C ILE A 200 10.74 18.87 -23.14
N GLU A 201 10.51 17.56 -23.22
CA GLU A 201 9.66 16.89 -24.21
C GLU A 201 8.59 16.04 -23.54
N ASP A 202 7.47 15.90 -24.23
CA ASP A 202 6.40 14.99 -23.82
C ASP A 202 6.79 13.58 -24.27
N ARG A 203 6.83 12.65 -23.31
CA ARG A 203 7.27 11.27 -23.54
C ARG A 203 6.31 10.28 -22.86
N PRO A 204 6.18 9.05 -23.40
CA PRO A 204 5.48 8.00 -22.67
C PRO A 204 6.19 7.70 -21.34
N LEU A 205 5.42 7.16 -20.38
CA LEU A 205 6.00 6.65 -19.12
C LEU A 205 7.02 5.57 -19.43
N ASN A 206 8.09 5.53 -18.65
CA ASN A 206 8.98 4.37 -18.62
C ASN A 206 8.17 3.17 -18.11
N ASP A 207 8.30 2.01 -18.75
CA ASP A 207 7.53 0.82 -18.40
C ASP A 207 8.43 -0.38 -18.17
N CYS A 208 8.93 -0.51 -16.94
CA CYS A 208 9.67 -1.67 -16.47
C CYS A 208 8.78 -2.67 -15.72
N HIS A 209 7.48 -2.70 -16.02
CA HIS A 209 6.53 -3.69 -15.50
C HIS A 209 6.48 -3.81 -13.96
N GLY A 210 6.65 -2.68 -13.25
CA GLY A 210 6.60 -2.65 -11.79
C GLY A 210 7.85 -3.23 -11.12
N LYS A 211 8.95 -3.37 -11.86
CA LYS A 211 10.22 -3.85 -11.31
C LYS A 211 10.78 -2.84 -10.31
N VAL A 212 11.23 -3.37 -9.18
CA VAL A 212 11.81 -2.58 -8.10
C VAL A 212 13.21 -3.12 -7.78
N CYS A 213 14.20 -2.25 -7.67
CA CYS A 213 15.54 -2.64 -7.25
C CYS A 213 15.69 -2.47 -5.74
N LEU A 214 16.07 -3.56 -5.07
CA LEU A 214 16.19 -3.64 -3.62
C LEU A 214 17.60 -3.27 -3.15
N TYR A 215 17.77 -3.05 -1.84
CA TYR A 215 19.07 -2.87 -1.19
C TYR A 215 19.99 -1.87 -1.89
N ASN A 216 19.43 -0.67 -2.14
CA ASN A 216 20.09 0.46 -2.81
C ASN A 216 20.51 0.18 -4.26
N GLY A 217 19.92 -0.83 -4.91
CA GLY A 217 20.04 -1.03 -6.34
C GLY A 217 19.37 0.09 -7.13
N THR A 218 19.95 0.45 -8.28
CA THR A 218 19.42 1.48 -9.18
C THR A 218 18.80 0.83 -10.41
N LEU A 219 17.59 1.25 -10.80
CA LEU A 219 16.93 0.78 -12.01
C LEU A 219 17.39 1.60 -13.22
N ASP A 220 17.95 0.95 -14.22
CA ASP A 220 18.11 1.55 -15.54
C ASP A 220 16.78 1.49 -16.30
N LEU A 221 16.13 2.63 -16.48
CA LEU A 221 14.83 2.76 -17.13
C LEU A 221 14.83 2.42 -18.64
N LYS A 222 16.01 2.37 -19.28
CA LYS A 222 16.13 1.99 -20.70
C LYS A 222 16.21 0.48 -20.87
N THR A 223 16.91 -0.20 -19.97
CA THR A 223 17.16 -1.64 -20.06
C THR A 223 16.28 -2.46 -19.12
N CYS A 224 15.63 -1.80 -18.15
CA CYS A 224 14.90 -2.41 -17.04
C CYS A 224 15.73 -3.39 -16.22
N GLN A 225 17.04 -3.12 -16.11
CA GLN A 225 17.98 -3.91 -15.31
C GLN A 225 18.34 -3.15 -14.04
N CYS A 226 18.44 -3.91 -12.93
CA CYS A 226 18.91 -3.36 -11.68
C CYS A 226 20.44 -3.43 -11.62
N GLN A 227 21.06 -2.31 -11.31
CA GLN A 227 22.47 -2.21 -10.95
C GLN A 227 22.56 -2.33 -9.43
N CYS A 228 23.08 -3.44 -8.93
CA CYS A 228 23.10 -3.74 -7.50
C CYS A 228 24.30 -3.12 -6.78
N SER A 229 24.09 -2.80 -5.50
CA SER A 229 25.18 -2.51 -4.56
C SER A 229 26.14 -3.70 -4.43
N THR A 230 27.37 -3.46 -4.00
CA THR A 230 28.42 -4.49 -3.86
C THR A 230 28.04 -5.66 -2.93
N TYR A 231 27.11 -5.44 -2.01
CA TYR A 231 26.60 -6.42 -1.05
C TYR A 231 25.26 -7.06 -1.45
N ALA A 232 24.76 -6.81 -2.66
CA ALA A 232 23.49 -7.35 -3.14
C ALA A 232 23.65 -7.97 -4.54
N THR A 233 22.91 -9.04 -4.81
CA THR A 233 22.91 -9.74 -6.11
C THR A 233 21.49 -10.17 -6.49
N GLY A 234 21.31 -10.65 -7.71
CA GLY A 234 19.99 -11.03 -8.24
C GLY A 234 19.45 -10.01 -9.24
N SER A 235 18.32 -10.33 -9.85
CA SER A 235 17.75 -9.53 -10.95
C SER A 235 17.08 -8.23 -10.49
N GLN A 236 16.70 -8.19 -9.22
CA GLN A 236 16.13 -7.08 -8.45
C GLN A 236 17.02 -6.72 -7.26
N CYS A 237 18.26 -7.23 -7.22
CA CYS A 237 19.17 -7.10 -6.08
C CYS A 237 18.63 -7.75 -4.80
N GLU A 238 17.79 -8.78 -4.89
CA GLU A 238 17.05 -9.40 -3.80
C GLU A 238 17.87 -10.28 -2.85
N HIS A 239 19.11 -10.63 -3.21
CA HIS A 239 19.97 -11.50 -2.41
C HIS A 239 21.07 -10.69 -1.74
N LEU A 240 20.94 -10.48 -0.42
CA LEU A 240 21.97 -9.84 0.41
C LEU A 240 23.14 -10.80 0.69
N ASN A 241 24.36 -10.28 0.57
CA ASN A 241 25.56 -10.88 1.12
C ASN A 241 25.92 -10.18 2.44
N CYS A 242 25.36 -10.68 3.53
CA CYS A 242 25.57 -10.08 4.84
C CYS A 242 27.02 -10.18 5.35
N SER A 243 27.88 -11.02 4.75
CA SER A 243 29.28 -11.21 5.17
C SER A 243 30.21 -10.08 4.75
N ILE A 244 29.83 -9.25 3.78
CA ILE A 244 30.67 -8.18 3.20
C ILE A 244 30.17 -6.77 3.52
N LEU A 245 29.28 -6.65 4.52
CA LEU A 245 28.73 -5.37 4.93
C LEU A 245 29.74 -4.58 5.76
N PRO A 246 29.90 -3.28 5.50
CA PRO A 246 30.71 -2.42 6.36
C PRO A 246 30.07 -2.32 7.76
N PRO A 247 30.87 -2.12 8.83
CA PRO A 247 30.33 -1.76 10.13
C PRO A 247 29.56 -0.44 10.03
N CYS A 248 28.45 -0.34 10.73
CA CYS A 248 27.66 0.89 10.74
C CYS A 248 28.23 1.86 11.76
N TYR A 249 29.08 2.79 11.29
CA TYR A 249 29.86 3.63 12.18
C TYR A 249 29.08 4.80 12.83
N TYR A 250 27.88 5.12 12.36
CA TYR A 250 27.18 6.37 12.73
C TYR A 250 25.67 6.25 12.94
N GLN A 251 25.14 5.04 13.06
CA GLN A 251 23.70 4.83 13.17
C GLN A 251 23.42 4.11 14.48
N SER A 252 22.45 4.60 15.24
CA SER A 252 21.89 3.90 16.40
C SER A 252 20.67 3.09 15.94
N PRO A 253 20.15 2.14 16.73
CA PRO A 253 18.91 1.42 16.38
C PRO A 253 17.74 2.38 16.08
N GLU A 254 17.69 3.53 16.74
CA GLU A 254 16.68 4.57 16.49
C GLU A 254 16.80 5.18 15.09
N SER A 255 18.00 5.18 14.49
CA SER A 255 18.25 5.68 13.14
C SER A 255 17.61 4.80 12.07
N CYS A 256 17.21 3.57 12.39
CA CYS A 256 16.55 2.66 11.45
C CYS A 256 15.18 3.15 10.96
N ILE A 257 14.63 4.22 11.56
CA ILE A 257 13.46 4.93 11.02
C ILE A 257 13.76 5.66 9.71
N ALA A 258 15.01 6.05 9.47
CA ALA A 258 15.40 6.76 8.26
C ALA A 258 15.57 5.77 7.10
N VAL A 259 14.95 6.06 5.96
CA VAL A 259 14.79 5.12 4.84
C VAL A 259 16.09 4.56 4.30
N ASN A 260 17.15 5.37 4.25
CA ASN A 260 18.46 4.96 3.74
C ASN A 260 19.24 4.09 4.73
N VAL A 261 18.93 4.21 6.03
CA VAL A 261 19.69 3.55 7.11
C VAL A 261 19.56 2.03 7.06
N PRO A 262 18.36 1.41 6.92
CA PRO A 262 18.28 -0.03 6.72
C PRO A 262 19.04 -0.52 5.48
N LEU A 263 19.05 0.24 4.38
CA LEU A 263 19.75 -0.15 3.15
C LEU A 263 21.27 -0.14 3.33
N GLU A 264 21.80 0.92 3.94
CA GLU A 264 23.24 1.10 4.19
C GLU A 264 23.74 0.25 5.35
N CYS A 265 22.86 -0.02 6.33
CA CYS A 265 23.17 -0.66 7.59
C CYS A 265 22.20 -1.80 7.95
N PRO A 266 22.12 -2.84 7.11
CA PRO A 266 21.14 -3.90 7.28
C PRO A 266 21.44 -4.79 8.51
N ARG A 267 22.67 -4.82 9.03
CA ARG A 267 22.99 -5.56 10.26
C ARG A 267 22.41 -4.89 11.50
N LEU A 268 22.69 -3.60 11.72
CA LEU A 268 22.17 -2.90 12.92
C LEU A 268 20.65 -2.81 12.90
N CYS A 269 20.06 -2.57 11.73
CA CYS A 269 18.61 -2.52 11.58
C CYS A 269 17.97 -3.91 11.49
N GLY A 270 18.71 -4.98 11.80
CA GLY A 270 18.21 -6.34 11.84
C GLY A 270 17.66 -6.86 10.51
N LEU A 271 17.92 -6.20 9.36
CA LEU A 271 17.55 -6.74 8.04
C LEU A 271 18.32 -8.01 7.72
N CYS A 272 19.59 -8.13 8.13
CA CYS A 272 20.33 -9.39 7.95
C CYS A 272 19.78 -10.52 8.82
N ASP A 273 19.39 -10.23 10.06
CA ASP A 273 18.75 -11.23 10.93
C ASP A 273 17.37 -11.62 10.38
N ARG A 274 16.59 -10.62 9.95
CA ARG A 274 15.31 -10.82 9.26
C ARG A 274 15.47 -11.63 7.97
N TYR A 275 16.49 -11.36 7.16
CA TYR A 275 16.75 -12.10 5.93
C TYR A 275 16.94 -13.60 6.20
N GLU A 276 17.71 -13.96 7.22
CA GLU A 276 17.88 -15.37 7.61
C GLU A 276 16.57 -15.98 8.13
N VAL A 277 15.77 -15.24 8.91
CA VAL A 277 14.44 -15.69 9.35
C VAL A 277 13.49 -15.90 8.16
N LEU A 278 13.39 -14.92 7.26
CA LEU A 278 12.56 -15.02 6.06
C LEU A 278 13.03 -16.16 5.17
N LYS A 279 14.34 -16.35 4.99
CA LYS A 279 14.92 -17.49 4.28
C LYS A 279 14.57 -18.82 4.95
N GLN A 280 14.46 -18.89 6.27
CA GLN A 280 13.98 -20.10 6.96
C GLN A 280 12.48 -20.34 6.74
N VAL A 281 11.66 -19.29 6.76
CA VAL A 281 10.21 -19.38 6.52
C VAL A 281 9.92 -19.78 5.06
N TYR A 282 10.50 -19.07 4.10
CA TYR A 282 10.29 -19.29 2.67
C TYR A 282 11.13 -20.42 2.09
N GLY A 283 12.32 -20.69 2.62
CA GLY A 283 13.15 -21.83 2.20
C GLY A 283 12.54 -23.18 2.59
N LYS A 284 11.73 -23.22 3.65
CA LYS A 284 10.88 -24.38 3.99
C LYS A 284 9.64 -24.49 3.11
N ALA A 285 9.24 -23.42 2.41
CA ALA A 285 8.10 -23.44 1.49
C ALA A 285 8.37 -24.20 0.18
N ASN A 286 9.56 -24.81 0.02
CA ASN A 286 9.80 -25.87 -0.98
C ASN A 286 9.26 -27.26 -0.58
N LEU A 287 8.37 -27.34 0.43
CA LEU A 287 7.68 -28.59 0.82
C LEU A 287 6.16 -28.40 0.84
N ALA A 288 5.55 -28.41 -0.34
CA ALA A 288 4.29 -29.11 -0.70
C ALA A 288 3.64 -28.45 -1.94
N PRO A 289 3.27 -29.20 -2.99
CA PRO A 289 2.59 -28.64 -4.17
C PRO A 289 1.18 -28.06 -3.93
N ASN A 290 0.65 -28.08 -2.70
CA ASN A 290 -0.78 -27.89 -2.42
C ASN A 290 -1.09 -27.04 -1.17
N THR A 291 -0.32 -25.98 -0.92
CA THR A 291 -0.78 -24.88 -0.05
C THR A 291 -1.61 -23.91 -0.91
N PRO A 292 -2.80 -23.44 -0.46
CA PRO A 292 -3.74 -22.73 -1.34
C PRO A 292 -3.09 -21.55 -2.06
N ALA A 293 -3.01 -21.71 -3.38
CA ALA A 293 -2.20 -20.97 -4.30
C ALA A 293 -2.63 -19.50 -4.45
N ILE A 294 -1.63 -18.62 -4.50
CA ILE A 294 -1.66 -17.44 -5.37
C ILE A 294 -1.93 -17.96 -6.78
N LYS A 295 -3.16 -17.75 -7.25
CA LYS A 295 -3.57 -18.06 -8.61
C LYS A 295 -2.93 -17.03 -9.55
N MET A 296 -1.64 -17.21 -9.86
CA MET A 296 -0.99 -16.48 -10.94
C MET A 296 -1.72 -16.80 -12.25
N LEU A 297 -2.15 -15.74 -12.93
CA LEU A 297 -2.69 -15.73 -14.27
C LEU A 297 -1.81 -16.60 -15.19
N ARG A 298 -2.27 -17.82 -15.52
CA ARG A 298 -1.77 -18.52 -16.70
C ARG A 298 -2.29 -17.78 -17.91
N THR A 299 -1.36 -17.12 -18.60
CA THR A 299 -1.47 -16.67 -19.99
C THR A 299 -2.13 -17.77 -20.82
N THR A 300 -3.34 -17.52 -21.31
CA THR A 300 -3.98 -18.40 -22.27
C THR A 300 -3.39 -18.06 -23.63
N THR A 301 -2.43 -18.87 -24.08
CA THR A 301 -1.98 -18.87 -25.47
C THR A 301 -3.18 -19.26 -26.34
N ILE A 302 -3.71 -18.32 -27.11
CA ILE A 302 -4.72 -18.60 -28.13
C ILE A 302 -4.01 -19.33 -29.27
N THR A 303 -4.15 -20.65 -29.30
CA THR A 303 -3.79 -21.45 -30.48
C THR A 303 -4.87 -21.22 -31.53
N THR A 304 -4.50 -20.51 -32.59
CA THR A 304 -5.32 -20.36 -33.79
C THR A 304 -5.37 -21.70 -34.54
N THR A 305 -6.49 -22.40 -34.48
CA THR A 305 -6.83 -23.46 -35.44
C THR A 305 -7.68 -22.85 -36.55
N THR A 306 -7.06 -22.72 -37.71
CA THR A 306 -7.73 -22.47 -38.99
C THR A 306 -8.67 -23.63 -39.30
N SER A 307 -9.97 -23.37 -39.43
CA SER A 307 -10.84 -24.21 -40.25
C SER A 307 -11.61 -23.34 -41.24
N SER A 308 -11.38 -23.64 -42.51
CA SER A 308 -11.99 -23.03 -43.67
C SER A 308 -13.42 -23.51 -43.83
N THR A 309 -14.40 -22.60 -43.83
CA THR A 309 -15.64 -22.82 -44.59
C THR A 309 -16.03 -21.55 -45.34
N LYS A 310 -16.05 -21.67 -46.66
CA LYS A 310 -16.51 -20.65 -47.62
C LYS A 310 -18.01 -20.40 -47.44
N ARG A 311 -18.44 -19.15 -47.32
CA ARG A 311 -19.71 -18.66 -47.89
C ARG A 311 -19.57 -17.17 -48.29
N LYS A 312 -19.96 -16.89 -49.54
CA LYS A 312 -19.90 -15.59 -50.24
C LYS A 312 -20.99 -14.61 -49.74
N PRO A 313 -20.88 -13.31 -50.06
CA PRO A 313 -21.57 -12.23 -49.35
C PRO A 313 -22.91 -11.86 -49.98
N ALA A 314 -23.83 -11.35 -49.16
CA ALA A 314 -24.98 -10.58 -49.62
C ALA A 314 -24.95 -9.22 -48.92
N GLY A 315 -24.78 -8.17 -49.71
CA GLY A 315 -24.82 -6.79 -49.23
C GLY A 315 -26.24 -6.31 -48.94
N ARG A 316 -26.38 -5.39 -48.00
CA ARG A 316 -27.45 -4.39 -48.02
C ARG A 316 -27.03 -3.12 -47.30
N LYS A 317 -27.17 -2.00 -48.01
CA LYS A 317 -26.89 -0.61 -47.58
C LYS A 317 -27.92 -0.10 -46.55
N MET A 318 -27.53 1.01 -45.92
CA MET A 318 -28.36 2.15 -45.47
C MET A 318 -29.04 1.96 -44.10
N LYS A 319 -29.06 2.91 -43.14
CA LYS A 319 -29.10 4.39 -43.18
C LYS A 319 -28.52 5.03 -41.89
N THR A 320 -28.12 6.28 -42.03
CA THR A 320 -27.81 7.30 -41.00
C THR A 320 -29.01 7.66 -40.10
N ASN A 321 -28.79 7.97 -38.81
CA ASN A 321 -29.41 9.16 -38.20
C ASN A 321 -28.77 9.65 -36.87
N SER A 322 -28.44 10.94 -36.89
CA SER A 322 -28.63 11.99 -35.87
C SER A 322 -28.09 11.84 -34.43
N GLN A 323 -27.10 12.70 -34.16
CA GLN A 323 -26.83 13.50 -32.95
C GLN A 323 -27.96 13.59 -31.91
N LYS A 324 -27.59 13.36 -30.65
CA LYS A 324 -28.16 14.06 -29.48
C LYS A 324 -27.04 14.40 -28.48
N GLN A 325 -26.87 15.70 -28.22
CA GLN A 325 -26.08 16.22 -27.10
C GLN A 325 -26.73 15.85 -25.75
N PRO A 326 -25.96 15.64 -24.67
CA PRO A 326 -26.49 15.71 -23.32
C PRO A 326 -26.40 17.14 -22.75
N ARG A 327 -27.45 17.49 -22.01
CA ARG A 327 -27.70 18.79 -21.36
C ARG A 327 -26.72 19.05 -20.21
N LYS A 328 -26.35 20.33 -20.05
CA LYS A 328 -25.74 20.91 -18.84
C LYS A 328 -26.57 20.52 -17.60
N LEU A 329 -25.91 19.98 -16.58
CA LEU A 329 -26.45 19.91 -15.22
C LEU A 329 -25.66 20.88 -14.34
N SER A 330 -26.41 21.74 -13.66
CA SER A 330 -25.98 22.84 -12.80
C SER A 330 -25.25 22.35 -11.54
N LEU A 331 -24.16 23.05 -11.20
CA LEU A 331 -23.43 22.90 -9.94
C LEU A 331 -24.35 23.19 -8.75
N ILE A 332 -24.38 22.27 -7.79
CA ILE A 332 -24.80 22.53 -6.41
C ILE A 332 -23.50 22.60 -5.61
N THR A 333 -23.16 23.80 -5.15
CA THR A 333 -22.04 24.07 -4.25
C THR A 333 -22.45 23.72 -2.83
N HIS A 334 -21.73 22.79 -2.17
CA HIS A 334 -21.73 22.68 -0.72
C HIS A 334 -20.39 23.15 -0.16
N PRO A 335 -20.38 23.87 0.98
CA PRO A 335 -19.19 24.51 1.52
C PRO A 335 -18.26 23.50 2.17
N SER A 336 -17.00 23.46 1.73
CA SER A 336 -15.92 22.73 2.39
C SER A 336 -15.54 23.46 3.69
N THR A 337 -15.93 22.90 4.83
CA THR A 337 -15.39 23.31 6.13
C THR A 337 -13.99 22.70 6.27
N VAL A 338 -12.98 23.55 6.07
CA VAL A 338 -11.58 23.25 6.31
C VAL A 338 -11.33 23.21 7.82
N ILE A 339 -10.97 22.06 8.38
CA ILE A 339 -10.37 21.97 9.70
C ILE A 339 -8.88 21.70 9.50
N ALA A 340 -8.08 22.76 9.66
CA ALA A 340 -6.64 22.66 9.86
C ALA A 340 -6.39 22.35 11.35
N SER A 341 -5.70 21.26 11.66
CA SER A 341 -5.14 21.04 13.00
C SER A 341 -3.62 21.22 12.94
N ASN A 342 -3.17 22.39 13.39
CA ASN A 342 -1.81 22.60 13.84
C ASN A 342 -1.64 21.97 15.24
N SER A 343 -0.50 21.29 15.39
CA SER A 343 0.30 21.06 16.60
C SER A 343 -0.28 21.49 17.96
N CYS A 344 -0.41 20.53 18.88
CA CYS A 344 -0.34 20.76 20.31
C CYS A 344 0.39 19.62 21.03
N ASN A 345 1.54 19.97 21.61
CA ASN A 345 2.24 19.21 22.64
C ASN A 345 1.35 19.08 23.89
N TYR A 346 1.29 17.91 24.53
CA TYR A 346 1.30 17.82 26.00
C TYR A 346 1.85 16.47 26.48
N LEU A 347 2.47 16.57 27.65
CA LEU A 347 3.32 15.61 28.34
C LEU A 347 2.66 14.26 28.71
N SER A 348 3.54 13.26 28.72
CA SER A 348 3.59 12.02 29.51
C SER A 348 2.52 11.78 30.58
N LEU A 349 1.94 10.57 30.56
CA LEU A 349 1.63 9.80 31.76
C LEU A 349 1.82 8.31 31.48
N SER A 350 2.78 7.73 32.19
CA SER A 350 3.15 6.32 32.20
C SER A 350 2.17 5.52 33.06
N ILE A 351 1.50 4.50 32.52
CA ILE A 351 0.98 3.37 33.29
C ILE A 351 0.98 2.09 32.42
N GLY A 352 1.89 1.16 32.71
CA GLY A 352 1.62 -0.28 32.57
C GLY A 352 1.43 -0.88 34.00
N PRO A 353 1.15 -2.18 34.19
CA PRO A 353 0.69 -3.23 33.29
C PRO A 353 -0.60 -3.91 33.81
N TYR A 354 -1.69 -3.96 33.02
CA TYR A 354 -2.88 -4.75 33.35
C TYR A 354 -3.03 -5.94 32.41
N LEU A 355 -2.17 -6.95 32.60
CA LEU A 355 -2.28 -8.25 31.92
C LEU A 355 -1.90 -9.44 32.83
N LEU A 356 -2.12 -9.29 34.14
CA LEU A 356 -1.82 -10.33 35.15
C LEU A 356 -2.92 -10.53 36.20
N HIS A 357 -4.18 -10.14 35.93
CA HIS A 357 -5.30 -10.39 36.85
C HIS A 357 -6.40 -11.32 36.33
N SER A 358 -6.33 -11.77 35.07
CA SER A 358 -7.30 -12.72 34.53
C SER A 358 -6.83 -14.19 34.54
N LEU A 359 -5.58 -14.45 34.92
CA LEU A 359 -5.05 -15.83 35.04
C LEU A 359 -5.01 -16.37 36.49
N MET A 360 -5.31 -15.56 37.51
CA MET A 360 -5.28 -15.99 38.93
C MET A 360 -6.66 -16.22 39.58
N ILE A 361 -7.74 -16.20 38.81
CA ILE A 361 -9.10 -16.52 39.32
C ILE A 361 -9.54 -17.96 38.97
N ILE A 362 -8.80 -18.68 38.11
CA ILE A 362 -9.19 -20.05 37.66
C ILE A 362 -8.46 -21.18 38.41
N ILE A 363 -7.50 -20.89 39.30
CA ILE A 363 -6.81 -21.93 40.10
C ILE A 363 -7.47 -22.18 41.47
N VAL A 364 -8.42 -21.34 41.91
CA VAL A 364 -9.06 -21.48 43.24
C VAL A 364 -10.42 -22.20 43.22
N THR A 365 -11.01 -22.47 42.05
CA THR A 365 -12.32 -23.16 41.93
C THR A 365 -12.25 -24.59 41.39
N LEU A 366 -11.11 -25.28 41.60
CA LEU A 366 -10.97 -26.74 41.34
C LEU A 366 -10.44 -27.51 42.56
N LYS A 367 -10.74 -27.05 43.78
CA LYS A 367 -10.51 -27.82 45.02
C LYS A 367 -11.77 -28.17 45.82
N SER A 368 -12.95 -27.97 45.24
CA SER A 368 -14.20 -28.42 45.84
C SER A 368 -15.24 -28.60 44.74
N PHE A 369 -15.13 -29.68 43.97
CA PHE A 369 -16.22 -30.47 43.37
C PHE A 369 -15.63 -31.70 42.68
#